data_AF-A0A523RR03-F1
#
_entry.id   AF-A0A523RR03-F1
#
_cell.length_a   1.000
_cell.length_b   1.000
_cell.length_c   1.000
_cell.angle_alpha   90.00
_cell.angle_beta   90.00
_cell.angle_gamma   90.00
#
_symmetry.space_group_name_H-M   'P 1'
#
loop_
_entity.id
_entity.type
_entity.pdbx_description
1 polymer ?
#
loop_
_entity_poly.entity_id
_entity_poly.type
_entity_poly.pdbx_seq_one_letter_code
_entity_poly.pdbx_strand_id
1 'polypeptide(L)' 'MLVVMYKNATEEQVERVLEIVEELGYKSIPNPGAQRMVINITGD' A
#
# COMPACT_ATOMS: atom_id res chain seq x y z
N MET A 1 1.36 4.72 -9.61
CA MET A 1 1.28 5.61 -8.43
C MET A 1 2.00 4.95 -7.25
N LEU A 2 2.32 5.69 -6.20
CA LEU A 2 3.03 5.17 -5.03
C LEU A 2 2.39 5.68 -3.74
N VAL A 3 2.11 4.78 -2.80
CA VAL A 3 1.72 5.13 -1.43
C VAL A 3 2.88 4.77 -0.50
N VAL A 4 3.30 5.71 0.33
CA VAL A 4 4.32 5.49 1.36
C VAL A 4 3.64 5.55 2.71
N MET A 5 3.67 4.43 3.43
CA MET A 5 3.05 4.32 4.75
C MET A 5 3.88 5.08 5.79
N TYR A 6 3.22 5.45 6.90
CA TYR A 6 3.94 5.92 8.09
C TYR A 6 4.95 4.87 8.59
N LYS A 7 6.01 5.34 9.27
CA LYS A 7 7.12 4.48 9.74
C LYS A 7 6.67 3.33 10.65
N ASN A 8 5.59 3.56 11.40
CA ASN A 8 5.00 2.63 12.36
C ASN A 8 3.60 2.16 11.92
N ALA A 9 3.34 2.15 10.61
CA ALA A 9 2.07 1.63 10.12
C ALA A 9 1.90 0.18 10.56
N THR A 10 0.73 -0.14 11.11
CA THR A 10 0.39 -1.49 11.53
C THR A 10 0.00 -2.35 10.32
N GLU A 11 0.00 -3.67 10.50
CA GLU A 11 -0.45 -4.60 9.46
C GLU A 11 -1.89 -4.30 9.04
N GLU A 12 -2.80 -4.08 9.99
CA GLU A 12 -4.20 -3.68 9.73
C GLU A 12 -4.30 -2.39 8.91
N GLN A 13 -3.44 -1.40 9.16
CA GLN A 13 -3.41 -0.17 8.37
C GLN A 13 -2.91 -0.41 6.94
N VAL A 14 -1.93 -1.31 6.76
CA VAL A 14 -1.46 -1.71 5.44
C VAL A 14 -2.57 -2.43 4.69
N GLU A 15 -3.21 -3.42 5.31
CA GLU A 15 -4.33 -4.17 4.75
C GLU A 15 -5.45 -3.24 4.30
N ARG A 16 -5.86 -2.28 5.15
CA ARG A 16 -6.92 -1.34 4.78
C ARG A 16 -6.57 -0.49 3.55
N VAL A 17 -5.30 -0.12 3.38
CA VAL A 17 -4.87 0.61 2.18
C VAL A 17 -4.94 -0.29 0.95
N LEU A 18 -4.57 -1.56 1.05
CA LEU A 18 -4.69 -2.52 -0.07
C LEU A 18 -6.14 -2.67 -0.51
N GLU A 19 -7.06 -2.87 0.44
CA GLU A 19 -8.51 -2.96 0.17
C GLU A 19 -9.03 -1.72 -0.57
N ILE A 20 -8.67 -0.51 -0.09
CA ILE A 20 -9.11 0.74 -0.73
C ILE A 20 -8.57 0.85 -2.16
N VAL A 21 -7.31 0.44 -2.41
CA VAL A 21 -6.73 0.48 -3.74
C VAL A 21 -7.48 -0.47 -4.69
N GLU A 22 -7.85 -1.65 -4.22
CA GLU A 22 -8.64 -2.62 -4.98
C GLU A 22 -10.09 -2.15 -5.21
N GLU A 23 -10.73 -1.55 -4.21
CA GLU A 23 -12.08 -0.93 -4.32
C GLU A 23 -12.10 0.19 -5.38
N LEU A 24 -10.98 0.89 -5.57
CA LEU A 24 -10.81 1.92 -6.59
C LEU A 24 -10.52 1.35 -8.00
N GLY A 25 -10.42 0.02 -8.13
CA GLY A 25 -10.16 -0.65 -9.41
C GLY A 25 -8.69 -0.70 -9.82
N TYR A 26 -7.76 -0.39 -8.90
CA TYR A 26 -6.33 -0.50 -9.15
C TYR A 26 -5.77 -1.78 -8.54
N LYS A 27 -4.56 -2.16 -8.98
CA LYS A 27 -3.79 -3.23 -8.34
C LYS A 27 -2.75 -2.64 -7.41
N SER A 28 -2.62 -3.21 -6.22
CA SER A 28 -1.57 -2.87 -5.25
C SER A 28 -0.51 -3.97 -5.12
N ILE A 29 0.75 -3.57 -5.02
CA ILE A 29 1.89 -4.44 -4.72
C ILE A 29 2.61 -3.90 -3.48
N PRO A 30 2.44 -4.53 -2.31
CA PRO A 30 3.18 -4.18 -1.09
C PRO A 30 4.68 -4.42 -1.29
N ASN A 31 5.49 -3.48 -0.84
CA ASN A 31 6.94 -3.51 -0.87
C ASN A 31 7.49 -3.05 0.49
N PRO A 32 7.86 -3.99 1.37
CA PRO A 32 8.42 -3.66 2.68
C PRO A 32 9.84 -3.09 2.51
N GLY A 33 9.97 -1.78 2.63
CA GLY A 33 11.27 -1.11 2.66
C GLY A 33 11.91 -1.16 4.04
N ALA A 34 13.22 -0.90 4.12
CA ALA A 34 13.99 -0.95 5.37
C ALA A 34 13.52 0.05 6.45
N GLN A 35 12.79 1.11 6.07
CA GLN A 35 12.29 2.13 7.00
C GLN A 35 10.77 2.32 6.95
N ARG A 36 10.11 2.01 5.85
CA ARG A 36 8.69 2.26 5.61
C ARG A 36 8.14 1.20 4.67
N MET A 37 6.87 0.84 4.87
CA MET A 37 6.11 0.09 3.88
C MET A 37 5.78 1.02 2.70
N VAL A 38 6.03 0.53 1.49
CA VAL A 38 5.69 1.22 0.25
C VAL A 38 4.70 0.35 -0.50
N ILE A 39 3.62 0.91 -1.01
CA ILE A 39 2.63 0.19 -1.81
C ILE A 39 2.68 0.77 -3.21
N ASN A 40 3.12 -0.05 -4.16
CA ASN A 40 3.11 0.32 -5.58
C ASN A 40 1.71 0.12 -6.11
N ILE A 41 1.15 1.12 -6.78
CA ILE A 41 -0.17 1.04 -7.39
C ILE A 41 -0.02 1.06 -8.90
N THR A 42 -0.56 0.05 -9.55
CA THR A 42 -0.58 -0.10 -11.01
C THR A 42 -2.02 -0.06 -11.51
N GLY A 43 -2.28 0.72 -12.55
CA GLY A 43 -3.48 0.60 -13.39
C GLY A 43 -3.05 0.13 -14.77
N ASP A 44 -3.96 -0.55 -15.49
CA ASP A 44 -3.85 -0.59 -16.95
C ASP A 44 -4.22 0.78 -17.54
#